data_AF-A0A183FF27-F1
#
_entry.id   AF-A0A183FF27-F1
#
_cell.length_a   1.000
_cell.length_b   1.000
_cell.length_c   1.000
_cell.angle_alpha   90.00
_cell.angle_beta   90.00
_cell.angle_gamma   90.00
#
_symmetry.space_group_name_H-M   'P 1'
#
loop_
_entity.id
_entity.type
_entity.pdbx_description
1 polymer ?
#
loop_
_entity_poly.entity_id
_entity_poly.type
_entity_poly.pdbx_seq_one_letter_code
_entity_poly.pdbx_strand_id
1 'polypeptide(L)'
;MWPTRTSRECGPHGTSRECGLLELVVNAASIVLVVNVFYLVLVADVASVVLIVNVPYMTLVNAAYIVLIGNAAYMVLVVNLAYMELAVDVAYMALVVNAACMVLVLNLAY
;
A
#
# COMPACT_ATOMS: atom_id res chain seq x y z
N MET A 1 -21.99 3.45 7.22
CA MET A 1 -21.66 4.52 6.26
C MET A 1 -20.51 5.32 6.87
N TRP A 2 -19.27 4.99 6.51
CA TRP A 2 -18.08 5.64 7.06
C TRP A 2 -17.57 6.67 6.06
N PRO A 3 -17.10 7.85 6.49
CA PRO A 3 -16.81 8.95 5.58
C PRO A 3 -15.44 8.74 4.92
N THR A 4 -15.42 8.59 3.61
CA THR A 4 -14.23 8.85 2.79
C THR A 4 -13.96 10.34 2.82
N ARG A 5 -12.90 10.75 3.54
CA ARG A 5 -12.52 12.16 3.64
C ARG A 5 -11.64 12.53 2.45
N THR A 6 -12.24 12.88 1.31
CA THR A 6 -11.51 13.50 0.19
C THR A 6 -11.35 14.98 0.48
N SER A 7 -10.25 15.39 1.14
CA SER A 7 -10.04 16.81 1.45
C SER A 7 -9.32 17.56 0.34
N ARG A 8 -10.10 18.44 -0.29
CA ARG A 8 -9.78 19.78 -0.78
C ARG A 8 -9.07 19.95 -2.13
N GLU A 9 -9.73 20.80 -2.91
CA GLU A 9 -9.38 21.39 -4.19
C GLU A 9 -7.98 22.01 -4.16
N CYS A 10 -7.13 21.55 -5.07
CA CYS A 10 -5.84 22.13 -5.37
C CYS A 10 -6.07 23.50 -6.07
N GLY A 11 -5.73 24.61 -5.41
CA GLY A 11 -5.77 25.96 -6.01
C GLY A 11 -4.67 26.18 -7.05
N PRO A 12 -4.82 27.17 -7.96
CA PRO A 12 -4.03 27.29 -9.20
C PRO A 12 -2.57 27.72 -9.05
N HIS A 13 -2.05 27.93 -7.83
CA HIS A 13 -0.69 28.42 -7.60
C HIS A 13 0.06 27.76 -6.42
N GLY A 14 -0.24 26.49 -6.10
CA GLY A 14 0.52 25.69 -5.12
C GLY A 14 1.31 24.57 -5.82
N THR A 15 2.58 24.37 -5.45
CA THR A 15 3.41 23.30 -6.00
C THR A 15 2.72 21.93 -5.85
N SER A 16 2.49 21.25 -6.97
CA SER A 16 1.72 20.01 -7.19
C SER A 16 2.03 18.79 -6.29
N ARG A 17 2.96 18.87 -5.34
CA ARG A 17 3.42 17.73 -4.53
C ARG A 17 2.49 17.35 -3.37
N GLU A 18 1.46 18.13 -3.09
CA GLU A 18 0.63 17.95 -1.89
C GLU A 18 -0.78 17.36 -2.13
N CYS A 19 -1.20 17.10 -3.38
CA CYS A 19 -2.57 16.66 -3.71
C CYS A 19 -2.73 15.15 -3.99
N GLY A 20 -2.00 14.26 -3.30
CA GLY A 20 -1.96 12.83 -3.66
C GLY A 20 -1.93 11.84 -2.51
N LEU A 21 -2.64 12.10 -1.41
CA LEU A 21 -2.75 11.18 -0.27
C LEU A 21 -4.04 10.36 -0.35
N LEU A 22 -3.91 9.03 -0.34
CA LEU A 22 -5.03 8.10 -0.16
C LEU A 22 -4.86 7.34 1.15
N GLU A 23 -5.78 7.60 2.08
CA GLU A 23 -5.93 6.84 3.32
C GLU A 23 -7.19 5.99 3.24
N LEU A 24 -7.04 4.67 3.41
CA LEU A 24 -8.14 3.73 3.38
C LEU A 24 -8.12 2.84 4.62
N VAL A 25 -9.25 2.83 5.35
CA VAL A 25 -9.50 1.93 6.48
C VAL A 25 -10.71 1.08 6.14
N VAL A 26 -10.50 -0.23 5.95
CA VAL A 26 -11.56 -1.13 5.47
C VAL A 26 -11.57 -2.41 6.29
N ASN A 27 -12.78 -2.84 6.64
CA ASN A 27 -13.09 -4.18 7.13
C ASN A 27 -14.06 -4.82 6.13
N ALA A 28 -13.57 -5.84 5.43
CA ALA A 28 -14.26 -6.55 4.36
C ALA A 28 -13.69 -7.97 4.26
N ALA A 29 -14.35 -8.86 3.53
CA ALA A 29 -13.77 -10.18 3.25
C ALA A 29 -12.51 -10.05 2.37
N SER A 30 -12.59 -9.21 1.33
CA SER A 30 -11.51 -9.05 0.35
C SER A 30 -11.43 -7.62 -0.17
N ILE A 31 -10.22 -7.16 -0.50
CA ILE A 31 -9.96 -5.87 -1.14
C ILE A 31 -9.11 -6.09 -2.39
N VAL A 32 -9.49 -5.41 -3.47
CA VAL A 32 -8.64 -5.21 -4.65
C VAL A 32 -8.50 -3.72 -4.85
N LEU A 33 -7.27 -3.21 -4.85
CA LEU A 33 -6.98 -1.79 -5.03
C LEU A 33 -5.94 -1.59 -6.12
N VAL A 34 -6.28 -0.72 -7.09
CA VAL A 34 -5.36 -0.26 -8.13
C VAL A 34 -5.25 1.25 -8.00
N VAL A 35 -4.06 1.75 -7.68
CA VAL A 35 -3.90 3.17 -7.34
C VAL A 35 -2.55 3.72 -7.79
N ASN A 36 -2.57 4.96 -8.28
CA ASN A 36 -1.40 5.77 -8.55
C ASN A 36 -1.55 7.10 -7.81
N VAL A 37 -0.90 7.20 -6.66
CA VAL A 37 -0.97 8.33 -5.73
C VAL A 37 0.43 8.60 -5.18
N PHE A 38 0.63 9.76 -4.56
CA PHE A 38 1.93 10.07 -3.98
C PHE A 38 2.13 9.39 -2.62
N TYR A 39 1.07 9.26 -1.82
CA TYR A 39 1.09 8.56 -0.54
C TYR A 39 -0.09 7.59 -0.46
N LEU A 40 0.20 6.32 -0.14
CA LEU A 40 -0.81 5.32 0.17
C LEU A 40 -0.63 4.80 1.59
N VAL A 41 -1.68 4.92 2.39
CA VAL A 41 -1.80 4.25 3.68
C VAL A 41 -3.04 3.37 3.65
N LEU A 42 -2.83 2.06 3.76
CA LEU A 42 -3.91 1.08 3.85
C LEU A 42 -3.86 0.38 5.20
N VAL A 43 -4.93 0.54 5.97
CA VAL A 43 -5.18 -0.25 7.18
C VAL A 43 -6.35 -1.16 6.87
N ALA A 44 -6.08 -2.45 6.77
CA ALA A 44 -7.09 -3.43 6.49
C ALA A 44 -7.24 -4.38 7.69
N ASP A 45 -8.43 -4.93 7.87
CA ASP A 45 -8.61 -6.16 8.65
C ASP A 45 -9.48 -7.07 7.80
N VAL A 46 -8.82 -7.75 6.86
CA VAL A 46 -9.50 -8.51 5.80
C VAL A 46 -8.81 -9.85 5.59
N ALA A 47 -9.56 -10.81 5.06
CA ALA A 47 -9.00 -12.12 4.73
C ALA A 47 -8.00 -12.00 3.57
N SER A 48 -8.28 -11.18 2.55
CA SER A 48 -7.41 -11.11 1.38
C SER A 48 -7.27 -9.71 0.80
N VAL A 49 -6.04 -9.35 0.44
CA VAL A 49 -5.67 -8.05 -0.11
C VAL A 49 -4.87 -8.27 -1.40
N VAL A 50 -5.31 -7.65 -2.49
CA VAL A 50 -4.55 -7.56 -3.74
C VAL A 50 -4.32 -6.09 -4.07
N LEU A 51 -3.06 -5.67 -4.13
CA LEU A 51 -2.67 -4.30 -4.45
C LEU A 51 -1.82 -4.23 -5.71
N ILE A 52 -2.22 -3.34 -6.61
CA ILE A 52 -1.40 -2.91 -7.74
C ILE A 52 -1.14 -1.41 -7.58
N VAL A 53 0.10 -1.04 -7.30
CA VAL A 53 0.43 0.31 -6.87
C VAL A 53 1.56 0.92 -7.70
N ASN A 54 1.46 2.23 -7.94
CA ASN A 54 2.62 3.04 -8.30
C ASN A 54 2.63 4.24 -7.35
N VAL A 55 3.37 4.13 -6.26
CA VAL A 55 3.34 5.12 -5.18
C VAL A 55 4.74 5.31 -4.63
N PRO A 56 5.27 6.55 -4.52
CA PRO A 56 6.60 6.73 -3.95
C PRO A 56 6.67 6.31 -2.47
N TYR A 57 5.55 6.36 -1.75
CA TYR A 57 5.47 5.97 -0.35
C TYR A 57 4.26 5.09 -0.07
N MET A 58 4.50 3.93 0.56
CA MET A 58 3.47 2.97 0.92
C MET A 58 3.59 2.50 2.37
N THR A 59 2.44 2.40 3.05
CA THR A 59 2.30 1.68 4.32
C THR A 59 1.07 0.78 4.31
N LEU A 60 1.26 -0.48 4.71
CA LEU A 60 0.20 -1.48 4.80
C LEU A 60 0.22 -2.19 6.15
N VAL A 61 -0.96 -2.29 6.77
CA VAL A 61 -1.15 -2.96 8.08
C VAL A 61 -2.31 -3.95 8.01
N ASN A 62 -2.00 -5.19 8.43
CA ASN A 62 -2.89 -6.32 8.75
C ASN A 62 -3.78 -6.87 7.61
N ALA A 63 -3.51 -8.09 7.16
CA ALA A 63 -4.40 -8.87 6.28
C ALA A 63 -3.95 -10.33 6.31
N ALA A 64 -4.85 -11.31 6.25
CA ALA A 64 -4.45 -12.72 6.33
C ALA A 64 -3.73 -13.24 5.06
N TYR A 65 -4.03 -12.65 3.91
CA TYR A 65 -3.39 -12.94 2.62
C TYR A 65 -3.08 -11.63 1.89
N ILE A 66 -1.86 -11.46 1.41
CA ILE A 66 -1.43 -10.26 0.68
C ILE A 66 -0.75 -10.64 -0.62
N VAL A 67 -1.20 -10.03 -1.71
CA VAL A 67 -0.49 -9.96 -2.99
C VAL A 67 -0.24 -8.48 -3.30
N LEU A 68 1.02 -8.09 -3.45
CA LEU A 68 1.40 -6.72 -3.76
C LEU A 68 2.30 -6.70 -4.99
N ILE A 69 1.88 -5.92 -6.00
CA ILE A 69 2.62 -5.74 -7.25
C ILE A 69 2.79 -4.25 -7.52
N GLY A 70 4.00 -3.81 -7.85
CA GLY A 70 4.22 -2.47 -8.40
C GLY A 70 5.43 -1.74 -7.85
N ASN A 71 5.41 -0.42 -7.95
CA ASN A 71 6.61 0.39 -7.79
C ASN A 71 6.49 1.34 -6.62
N ALA A 72 7.52 1.39 -5.78
CA ALA A 72 7.59 2.35 -4.70
C ALA A 72 9.01 2.79 -4.36
N ALA A 73 9.24 4.10 -4.19
CA ALA A 73 10.55 4.56 -3.74
C ALA A 73 10.84 4.09 -2.30
N TYR A 74 9.84 4.15 -1.44
CA TYR A 74 9.90 3.75 -0.04
C TYR A 74 8.69 2.90 0.33
N MET A 75 8.96 1.73 0.91
CA MET A 75 7.93 0.77 1.29
C MET A 75 8.13 0.29 2.73
N VAL A 76 7.08 0.39 3.54
CA VAL A 76 7.04 -0.13 4.92
C VAL A 76 5.84 -1.06 5.08
N LEU A 77 6.09 -2.34 5.37
CA LEU A 77 5.03 -3.31 5.67
C LEU A 77 5.19 -3.85 7.09
N VAL A 78 4.08 -3.83 7.84
CA VAL A 78 3.98 -4.43 9.17
C VAL A 78 2.73 -5.30 9.21
N VAL A 79 2.90 -6.62 9.07
CA VAL A 79 1.77 -7.53 8.86
C VAL A 79 1.97 -8.89 9.55
N ASN A 80 0.86 -9.48 9.98
CA ASN A 80 0.80 -10.83 10.51
C ASN A 80 -0.25 -11.63 9.72
N LEU A 81 0.16 -12.72 9.07
CA LEU A 81 -0.62 -13.33 7.99
C LEU A 81 -0.27 -14.78 7.70
N ALA A 82 -1.10 -15.46 6.91
CA ALA A 82 -0.83 -16.82 6.48
C ALA A 82 0.09 -16.85 5.24
N TYR A 83 -0.18 -16.00 4.25
CA TYR A 83 0.56 -15.99 2.98
C TYR A 83 0.79 -14.59 2.42
N MET A 84 2.02 -14.31 2.00
CA MET A 84 2.43 -13.06 1.38
C MET A 84 3.16 -13.31 0.07
N GLU A 85 2.80 -12.56 -0.97
CA GLU A 85 3.52 -12.46 -2.22
C GLU A 85 3.77 -10.99 -2.58
N LEU A 86 5.05 -10.61 -2.73
CA LEU A 86 5.47 -9.28 -3.15
C LEU A 86 6.29 -9.38 -4.43
N ALA A 87 5.91 -8.59 -5.43
CA ALA A 87 6.68 -8.35 -6.65
C ALA A 87 6.81 -6.84 -6.87
N VAL A 88 7.90 -6.24 -6.39
CA VAL A 88 8.03 -4.78 -6.36
C VAL A 88 9.38 -4.25 -6.80
N ASP A 89 9.35 -3.11 -7.51
CA ASP A 89 10.53 -2.28 -7.77
C ASP A 89 10.63 -1.21 -6.68
N VAL A 90 11.71 -1.23 -5.90
CA VAL A 90 11.88 -0.31 -4.76
C VAL A 90 13.30 0.23 -4.60
N ALA A 91 13.42 1.45 -4.06
CA ALA A 91 14.73 1.98 -3.64
C ALA A 91 15.03 1.62 -2.17
N TYR A 92 14.02 1.73 -1.30
CA TYR A 92 14.13 1.39 0.12
C TYR A 92 12.92 0.59 0.60
N MET A 93 13.19 -0.47 1.37
CA MET A 93 12.16 -1.34 1.94
C MET A 93 12.45 -1.69 3.40
N ALA A 94 11.42 -1.59 4.23
CA ALA A 94 11.39 -2.11 5.59
C ALA A 94 10.22 -3.11 5.74
N LEU A 95 10.54 -4.34 6.15
CA LEU A 95 9.56 -5.41 6.34
C LEU A 95 9.61 -5.90 7.79
N VAL A 96 8.45 -5.88 8.46
CA VAL A 96 8.21 -6.59 9.72
C VAL A 96 7.04 -7.54 9.48
N VAL A 97 7.37 -8.78 9.15
CA VAL A 97 6.38 -9.77 8.67
C VAL A 97 6.42 -11.00 9.57
N ASN A 98 5.25 -11.39 10.07
CA ASN A 98 5.02 -12.72 10.61
C ASN A 98 4.13 -13.48 9.63
N ALA A 99 4.71 -14.44 8.91
CA ALA A 99 4.01 -15.18 7.86
C ALA A 99 4.32 -16.68 7.91
N ALA A 100 3.32 -17.52 7.66
CA ALA A 100 3.55 -18.94 7.46
C ALA A 100 4.23 -19.23 6.12
N CYS A 101 3.95 -18.42 5.10
CA CYS A 101 4.60 -18.49 3.79
C CYS A 101 4.80 -17.08 3.21
N MET A 102 5.97 -16.85 2.61
CA MET A 102 6.35 -15.58 2.02
C MET A 102 7.13 -15.80 0.73
N VAL A 103 6.73 -15.12 -0.34
CA VAL A 103 7.43 -15.02 -1.62
C VAL A 103 7.78 -13.56 -1.85
N LEU A 104 9.04 -13.31 -2.19
CA LEU A 104 9.56 -11.95 -2.38
C LEU A 104 10.37 -11.89 -3.68
N VAL A 105 9.93 -11.03 -4.61
CA VAL A 105 10.64 -10.67 -5.83
C VAL A 105 10.88 -9.17 -5.77
N LEU A 106 12.15 -8.78 -5.60
CA LEU A 106 12.55 -7.39 -5.48
C LEU A 106 13.48 -7.00 -6.61
N ASN A 107 13.25 -5.81 -7.15
CA ASN A 107 14.20 -5.11 -7.99
C ASN A 107 14.64 -3.84 -7.26
N LEU A 108 15.92 -3.81 -6.88
CA LEU A 108 16.50 -2.71 -6.14
C LEU A 108 17.24 -1.79 -7.12
N ALA A 109 16.69 -0.61 -7.38
CA ALA A 109 17.40 0.44 -8.11
C ALA A 109 18.38 1.13 -7.15
N TYR A 110 19.68 0.91 -7.36
CA TYR A 110 20.77 1.57 -6.61
C TYR A 110 21.28 2.81 -7.33
#